data_AF-A0A533XB21-F1
#
_entry.id   AF-A0A533XB21-F1
#
_cell.length_a   1.000
_cell.length_b   1.000
_cell.length_c   1.000
_cell.angle_alpha   90.00
_cell.angle_beta   90.00
_cell.angle_gamma   90.00
#
_symmetry.space_group_name_H-M   'P 1'
#
loop_
_entity.id
_entity.type
_entity.pdbx_description
1 polymer ?
#
loop_
_entity_poly.entity_id
_entity_poly.type
_entity_poly.pdbx_seq_one_letter_code
_entity_poly.pdbx_strand_id
1 'polypeptide(L)'
;MKRAGTIHNLVLAHVSSHIQIAGLRALQGWDRFSAPIVRELDERRRTLVDELNTLDGMSCKLPQGTFYVFPDFRDAVPGLTSQELADRFLQAGVGSSPGTFFGSGGDGYQRLSYSKVGIPQIVEGVKRMKRVIAQYASAGPLEN
;
A
#
# COMPACT_ATOMS: atom_id res chain seq x y z
N MET A 1 -19.72 -28.58 4.12
CA MET A 1 -18.33 -28.93 3.79
C MET A 1 -18.16 -29.81 2.54
N LYS A 2 -18.89 -30.93 2.34
CA LYS A 2 -18.68 -31.84 1.19
C LYS A 2 -18.71 -31.17 -0.21
N ARG A 3 -19.62 -30.20 -0.43
CA ARG A 3 -19.77 -29.52 -1.73
C ARG A 3 -18.57 -28.65 -2.13
N ALA A 4 -17.90 -28.01 -1.16
CA ALA A 4 -16.72 -27.18 -1.42
C ALA A 4 -15.51 -28.04 -1.84
N GLY A 5 -15.32 -29.20 -1.22
CA GLY A 5 -14.28 -30.16 -1.61
C GLY A 5 -14.49 -30.73 -3.01
N THR A 6 -15.75 -31.01 -3.40
CA THR A 6 -16.07 -31.45 -4.76
C THR A 6 -15.69 -30.40 -5.81
N ILE A 7 -16.03 -29.12 -5.58
CA ILE A 7 -15.64 -28.04 -6.50
C ILE A 7 -14.12 -27.93 -6.60
N HIS A 8 -13.41 -27.95 -5.46
CA HIS A 8 -11.95 -27.89 -5.43
C HIS A 8 -11.31 -28.98 -6.30
N ASN A 9 -11.71 -30.25 -6.12
CA ASN A 9 -11.13 -31.39 -6.82
C ASN A 9 -11.39 -31.40 -8.34
N LEU A 10 -12.44 -30.72 -8.80
CA LEU A 10 -12.81 -30.68 -10.21
C LEU A 10 -12.24 -29.46 -10.95
N VAL A 11 -12.03 -28.34 -10.25
CA VAL A 11 -11.62 -27.06 -10.85
C VAL A 11 -10.13 -26.77 -10.65
N LEU A 12 -9.55 -27.27 -9.56
CA LEU A 12 -8.18 -26.95 -9.16
C LEU A 12 -7.39 -28.24 -8.89
N ALA A 13 -6.08 -28.18 -9.13
CA ALA A 13 -5.16 -29.15 -8.58
C ALA A 13 -4.94 -28.87 -7.09
N HIS A 14 -4.61 -29.92 -6.33
CA HIS A 14 -4.19 -29.78 -4.94
C HIS A 14 -2.91 -28.95 -4.82
N VAL A 15 -2.72 -28.31 -3.67
CA VAL A 15 -1.44 -27.68 -3.32
C VAL A 15 -0.32 -28.73 -3.39
N SER A 16 0.81 -28.39 -4.00
CA SER A 16 1.92 -29.35 -4.14
C SER A 16 2.40 -29.85 -2.77
N SER A 17 2.71 -31.16 -2.69
CA SER A 17 3.06 -31.83 -1.43
C SER A 17 4.20 -31.13 -0.68
N HIS A 18 5.23 -30.68 -1.39
CA HIS A 18 6.37 -29.95 -0.82
C HIS A 18 5.95 -28.62 -0.17
N ILE A 19 4.97 -27.90 -0.73
CA ILE A 19 4.44 -26.66 -0.15
C ILE A 19 3.58 -26.96 1.08
N GLN A 20 2.83 -28.07 1.08
CA GLN A 20 2.09 -28.50 2.28
C GLN A 20 3.03 -28.82 3.44
N ILE A 21 4.14 -29.52 3.17
CA ILE A 21 5.18 -29.81 4.17
C ILE A 21 5.83 -28.52 4.67
N ALA A 22 6.18 -27.59 3.78
CA ALA A 22 6.72 -26.28 4.15
C ALA A 22 5.72 -25.49 5.02
N GLY A 23 4.43 -25.51 4.66
CA GLY A 23 3.35 -24.90 5.42
C GLY A 23 3.21 -25.47 6.83
N LEU A 24 3.29 -26.80 6.97
CA LEU A 24 3.31 -27.45 8.28
C LEU A 24 4.48 -26.95 9.14
N ARG A 25 5.68 -26.82 8.56
CA ARG A 25 6.85 -26.27 9.27
C ARG A 25 6.67 -24.80 9.64
N ALA A 26 6.09 -23.99 8.76
CA ALA A 26 5.78 -22.60 9.05
C ALA A 26 4.79 -22.45 10.21
N LEU A 27 3.75 -23.30 10.26
CA LEU A 27 2.78 -23.32 11.35
C LEU A 27 3.40 -23.76 12.69
N GLN A 28 4.20 -24.82 12.68
CA GLN A 28 4.88 -25.31 13.89
C GLN A 28 5.89 -24.31 14.46
N GLY A 29 6.46 -23.44 13.61
CA GLY A 29 7.40 -22.39 13.99
C GLY A 29 6.82 -20.97 13.93
N TRP A 30 5.49 -20.81 13.96
CA TRP A 30 4.81 -19.55 13.61
C TRP A 30 5.39 -18.33 14.33
N ASP A 31 5.51 -18.38 15.66
CA ASP A 31 5.99 -17.23 16.44
C ASP A 31 7.42 -16.84 16.08
N ARG A 32 8.28 -17.83 15.86
CA ARG A 32 9.68 -17.62 15.47
C ARG A 32 9.80 -16.94 14.11
N PHE A 33 8.94 -17.29 13.15
CA PHE A 33 9.00 -16.74 11.80
C PHE A 33 8.26 -15.41 11.68
N SER A 34 7.10 -15.28 12.33
CA SER A 34 6.21 -14.13 12.18
C SER A 34 6.65 -12.92 13.01
N ALA A 35 7.13 -13.10 14.25
CA ALA A 35 7.39 -11.98 15.15
C ALA A 35 8.43 -10.97 14.60
N PRO A 36 9.55 -11.38 13.97
CA PRO A 36 10.49 -10.45 13.36
C PRO A 36 9.87 -9.69 12.18
N ILE A 37 9.10 -10.37 11.33
CA ILE A 37 8.44 -9.78 10.16
C ILE A 37 7.41 -8.75 10.60
N VAL A 38 6.58 -9.08 11.60
CA VAL A 38 5.58 -8.16 12.14
C VAL A 38 6.23 -6.91 12.72
N ARG A 39 7.32 -7.07 13.47
CA ARG A 39 8.07 -5.93 14.03
C ARG A 39 8.63 -5.03 12.93
N GLU A 40 9.28 -5.61 11.93
CA GLU A 40 9.86 -4.86 10.81
C GLU A 40 8.77 -4.13 10.00
N LEU A 41 7.62 -4.78 9.75
CA LEU A 41 6.50 -4.14 9.09
C LEU A 41 5.86 -3.05 9.95
N ASP A 42 5.83 -3.19 11.28
CA ASP A 42 5.31 -2.16 12.18
C ASP A 42 6.16 -0.88 12.15
N GLU A 43 7.48 -1.04 12.15
CA GLU A 43 8.42 0.08 12.03
C GLU A 43 8.24 0.79 10.69
N ARG A 44 8.20 0.03 9.58
CA ARG A 44 7.96 0.60 8.23
C ARG A 44 6.60 1.28 8.12
N ARG A 45 5.57 0.70 8.72
CA ARG A 45 4.20 1.24 8.75
C ARG A 45 4.16 2.60 9.42
N ARG A 46 4.75 2.72 10.61
CA ARG A 46 4.81 3.98 11.36
C ARG A 46 5.61 5.03 10.60
N THR A 47 6.82 4.68 10.18
CA THR A 47 7.68 5.59 9.41
C THR A 47 6.97 6.12 8.16
N LEU A 48 6.35 5.24 7.37
CA LEU A 48 5.63 5.69 6.17
C LEU A 48 4.48 6.63 6.53
N VAL A 49 3.65 6.29 7.53
CA VAL A 49 2.52 7.13 7.93
C VAL A 49 2.98 8.48 8.45
N ASP A 50 4.02 8.50 9.29
CA ASP A 50 4.57 9.73 9.86
C ASP A 50 5.14 10.63 8.77
N GLU A 51 5.96 10.10 7.86
CA GLU A 51 6.52 10.82 6.71
C GLU A 51 5.43 11.37 5.79
N LEU A 52 4.41 10.56 5.46
CA LEU A 52 3.28 10.97 4.63
C LEU A 52 2.51 12.14 5.27
N ASN A 53 2.29 12.10 6.59
CA ASN A 53 1.60 13.16 7.33
C ASN A 53 2.44 14.45 7.49
N THR A 54 3.71 14.46 7.08
CA THR A 54 4.50 15.70 6.95
C THR A 54 4.24 16.45 5.64
N LEU A 55 3.48 15.87 4.71
CA LEU A 55 3.17 16.49 3.43
C LEU A 55 1.92 17.36 3.57
N ASP A 56 2.03 18.64 3.20
CA ASP A 56 0.93 19.59 3.26
C ASP A 56 -0.27 19.12 2.43
N GLY A 57 -1.47 19.15 3.02
CA GLY A 57 -2.71 18.71 2.39
C GLY A 57 -2.88 17.19 2.26
N MET A 58 -1.95 16.39 2.79
CA MET A 58 -2.07 14.94 2.77
C MET A 58 -2.36 14.39 4.17
N SER A 59 -3.21 13.36 4.26
CA SER A 59 -3.59 12.74 5.52
C SER A 59 -3.62 11.23 5.41
N CYS A 60 -2.95 10.55 6.34
CA CYS A 60 -2.84 9.10 6.36
C CYS A 60 -3.14 8.58 7.76
N LYS A 61 -4.24 7.83 7.89
CA LYS A 61 -4.56 7.15 9.14
C LYS A 61 -3.64 5.95 9.33
N LEU A 62 -3.10 5.81 10.54
CA LEU A 62 -2.27 4.70 10.94
C LEU A 62 -3.11 3.38 10.96
N PRO A 63 -2.90 2.42 10.05
CA PRO A 63 -3.74 1.23 9.97
C PRO A 63 -3.38 0.22 11.07
N GLN A 64 -4.35 -0.48 11.65
CA GLN A 64 -4.10 -1.45 12.73
C GLN A 64 -3.37 -2.74 12.28
N GLY A 65 -3.30 -2.99 10.97
CA GLY A 65 -2.62 -4.14 10.39
C GLY A 65 -2.46 -4.01 8.88
N THR A 66 -2.20 -5.13 8.22
CA THR A 66 -1.80 -5.24 6.79
C THR A 66 -0.38 -4.72 6.52
N PHE A 67 0.00 -4.63 5.25
CA PHE A 67 1.23 -4.00 4.77
C PHE A 67 0.94 -2.89 3.74
N TYR A 68 -0.25 -2.28 3.85
CA TYR A 68 -0.70 -1.18 3.01
C TYR A 68 -1.13 0.03 3.84
N VAL A 69 -0.98 1.23 3.27
CA VAL A 69 -1.61 2.46 3.76
C VAL A 69 -2.49 3.06 2.65
N PHE A 70 -3.45 3.89 3.05
CA PHE A 70 -4.42 4.50 2.14
C PHE A 70 -4.51 6.02 2.38
N PRO A 71 -3.45 6.79 2.07
CA PRO A 71 -3.45 8.24 2.22
C PRO A 71 -4.51 8.92 1.36
N ASP A 72 -5.13 9.93 1.96
CA ASP A 72 -5.98 10.93 1.33
C ASP A 72 -5.10 12.07 0.79
N PHE A 73 -5.28 12.41 -0.48
CA PHE A 73 -4.52 13.46 -1.15
C PHE A 73 -5.39 14.63 -1.62
N ARG A 74 -6.70 14.60 -1.35
CA ARG A 74 -7.67 15.53 -1.96
C ARG A 74 -7.33 17.00 -1.71
N ASP A 75 -6.81 17.31 -0.53
CA ASP A 75 -6.40 18.67 -0.17
C ASP A 75 -4.99 19.01 -0.71
N ALA A 76 -4.12 18.02 -0.93
CA ALA A 76 -2.76 18.21 -1.43
C ALA A 76 -2.73 18.54 -2.93
N VAL A 77 -3.61 17.91 -3.72
CA VAL A 77 -3.69 18.08 -5.19
C VAL A 77 -5.16 18.17 -5.63
N PRO A 78 -5.84 19.29 -5.34
CA PRO A 78 -7.26 19.44 -5.65
C PRO A 78 -7.50 19.32 -7.17
N GLY A 79 -8.57 18.61 -7.53
CA GLY A 79 -9.00 18.41 -8.92
C GLY A 79 -8.27 17.29 -9.67
N LEU A 80 -7.26 16.64 -9.09
CA LEU A 80 -6.63 15.46 -9.67
C LEU A 80 -7.39 14.19 -9.32
N THR A 81 -7.53 13.30 -10.30
CA THR A 81 -8.02 11.94 -10.05
C THR A 81 -6.91 11.07 -9.43
N SER A 82 -7.31 10.00 -8.75
CA SER A 82 -6.38 9.01 -8.20
C SER A 82 -5.56 8.30 -9.28
N GLN A 83 -6.08 8.14 -10.49
CA GLN A 83 -5.31 7.55 -11.59
C GLN A 83 -4.19 8.50 -12.05
N GLU A 84 -4.52 9.78 -12.29
CA GLU A 84 -3.54 10.77 -12.75
C GLU A 84 -2.42 10.96 -11.73
N LEU A 85 -2.75 11.04 -10.43
CA LEU A 85 -1.73 11.17 -9.40
C LEU A 85 -0.82 9.93 -9.34
N ALA A 86 -1.37 8.72 -9.51
CA ALA A 86 -0.57 7.51 -9.53
C ALA A 86 0.43 7.50 -10.70
N ASP A 87 0.00 7.96 -11.88
CA ASP A 87 0.86 8.07 -13.06
C ASP A 87 1.98 9.11 -12.85
N ARG A 88 1.68 10.23 -12.19
CA ARG A 88 2.69 11.24 -11.82
C ARG A 88 3.70 10.71 -10.81
N PHE A 89 3.25 9.98 -9.79
CA PHE A 89 4.14 9.32 -8.85
C PHE A 89 5.04 8.28 -9.56
N LEU A 90 4.49 7.53 -10.51
CA LEU A 90 5.26 6.58 -11.30
C LEU A 90 6.34 7.27 -12.12
N GLN A 91 6.05 8.42 -12.74
CA GLN A 91 7.04 9.24 -13.46
C GLN A 91 8.17 9.73 -12.53
N ALA A 92 7.88 9.96 -11.25
CA ALA A 92 8.88 10.27 -10.22
C ALA A 92 9.56 9.02 -9.62
N GLY A 93 9.24 7.82 -10.10
CA GLY A 93 9.80 6.55 -9.64
C GLY A 93 9.19 6.03 -8.33
N VAL A 94 7.93 6.38 -8.05
CA VAL A 94 7.16 5.89 -6.89
C VAL A 94 5.93 5.13 -7.39
N GLY A 95 5.91 3.82 -7.17
CA GLY A 95 4.76 2.98 -7.50
C GLY A 95 3.64 3.12 -6.47
N SER A 96 2.43 3.43 -6.93
CA SER A 96 1.21 3.47 -6.11
C SER A 96 0.05 2.82 -6.87
N SER A 97 -1.01 2.40 -6.16
CA SER A 97 -2.25 1.97 -6.81
C SER A 97 -3.33 3.04 -6.62
N PRO A 98 -4.01 3.48 -7.69
CA PRO A 98 -5.15 4.37 -7.60
C PRO A 98 -6.21 3.81 -6.66
N GLY A 99 -6.80 4.65 -5.80
CA GLY A 99 -7.85 4.21 -4.89
C GLY A 99 -9.11 3.69 -5.61
N THR A 100 -9.36 4.15 -6.84
CA THR A 100 -10.46 3.68 -7.71
C THR A 100 -10.40 2.19 -8.03
N PHE A 101 -9.23 1.54 -7.94
CA PHE A 101 -9.12 0.08 -8.09
C PHE A 101 -9.85 -0.68 -6.98
N PHE A 102 -10.17 -0.03 -5.86
CA PHE A 102 -10.87 -0.61 -4.72
C PHE A 102 -12.35 -0.17 -4.63
N GLY A 103 -12.84 0.51 -5.67
CA GLY A 103 -14.20 1.03 -5.75
C GLY A 103 -14.22 2.53 -6.04
N SER A 104 -15.34 3.03 -6.58
CA SER A 104 -15.50 4.43 -6.97
C SER A 104 -15.30 5.41 -5.80
N GLY A 105 -15.62 5.00 -4.56
CA GLY A 105 -15.39 5.81 -3.35
C GLY A 105 -13.92 5.99 -2.97
N GLY A 106 -12.99 5.33 -3.67
CA GLY A 106 -11.56 5.48 -3.45
C GLY A 106 -10.90 6.59 -4.25
N ASP A 107 -11.66 7.34 -5.08
CA ASP A 107 -11.08 8.49 -5.76
C ASP A 107 -10.70 9.59 -4.75
N GLY A 108 -9.52 10.18 -4.93
CA GLY A 108 -8.89 11.01 -3.90
C GLY A 108 -7.96 10.27 -2.92
N TYR A 109 -7.78 8.96 -3.09
CA TYR A 109 -6.85 8.15 -2.29
C TYR A 109 -5.84 7.37 -3.13
N GLN A 110 -4.69 7.06 -2.52
CA GLN A 110 -3.69 6.15 -3.09
C GLN A 110 -3.48 4.97 -2.15
N ARG A 111 -3.27 3.77 -2.69
CA ARG A 111 -2.76 2.63 -1.91
C ARG A 111 -1.25 2.51 -2.10
N LEU A 112 -0.51 2.56 -0.99
CA LEU A 112 0.94 2.34 -0.96
C LEU A 112 1.26 1.05 -0.21
N SER A 113 2.21 0.28 -0.73
CA SER A 113 2.71 -0.96 -0.09
C SER A 113 4.06 -0.71 0.56
N TYR A 114 4.22 -1.13 1.82
CA TYR A 114 5.50 -1.11 2.54
C TYR A 114 6.05 -2.51 2.84
N SER A 115 5.55 -3.54 2.14
CA SER A 115 5.93 -4.94 2.39
C SER A 115 7.37 -5.28 2.00
N LYS A 116 7.89 -4.70 0.92
CA LYS A 116 9.20 -5.07 0.34
C LYS A 116 10.28 -4.00 0.53
N VAL A 117 9.90 -2.75 0.74
CA VAL A 117 10.83 -1.61 0.82
C VAL A 117 11.36 -1.41 2.24
N GLY A 118 12.63 -1.00 2.36
CA GLY A 118 13.22 -0.60 3.64
C GLY A 118 12.91 0.86 3.96
N ILE A 119 13.21 1.26 5.20
CA ILE A 119 13.03 2.63 5.70
C ILE A 119 13.69 3.69 4.79
N PRO A 120 14.95 3.53 4.32
CA PRO A 120 15.56 4.53 3.44
C PRO A 120 14.80 4.73 2.12
N GLN A 121 14.28 3.65 1.54
CA GLN A 121 13.47 3.73 0.32
C GLN A 121 12.10 4.35 0.58
N ILE A 122 11.50 4.12 1.76
CA ILE A 122 10.27 4.79 2.18
C ILE A 122 10.48 6.31 2.22
N VAL A 123 11.51 6.77 2.94
CA VAL A 123 11.81 8.20 3.07
C VAL A 123 12.10 8.85 1.71
N GLU A 124 12.91 8.21 0.86
CA GLU A 124 13.16 8.73 -0.49
C GLU A 124 11.90 8.72 -1.37
N GLY A 125 11.04 7.70 -1.23
CA GLY A 125 9.74 7.65 -1.90
C GLY A 125 8.85 8.82 -1.53
N VAL A 126 8.70 9.10 -0.23
CA VAL A 126 7.92 10.24 0.26
C VAL A 126 8.53 11.56 -0.20
N LYS A 127 9.86 11.69 -0.20
CA LYS A 127 10.56 12.88 -0.74
C LYS A 127 10.27 13.11 -2.23
N ARG A 128 10.10 12.05 -3.03
CA ARG A 128 9.69 12.14 -4.44
C ARG A 128 8.23 12.55 -4.57
N MET A 129 7.34 11.96 -3.75
CA MET A 129 5.93 12.37 -3.70
C MET A 129 5.78 13.86 -3.35
N LYS A 130 6.54 14.35 -2.36
CA LYS A 130 6.57 15.77 -1.99
C LYS A 130 6.91 16.68 -3.16
N ARG A 131 7.90 16.29 -3.98
CA ARG A 131 8.29 17.04 -5.18
C ARG A 131 7.17 17.09 -6.22
N VAL A 132 6.43 16.01 -6.40
CA VAL A 132 5.26 15.96 -7.30
C VAL A 132 4.14 16.87 -6.77
N ILE A 133 3.78 16.73 -5.50
CA ILE A 133 2.71 17.51 -4.86
C ILE A 133 3.02 19.02 -4.90
N ALA A 134 4.27 19.41 -4.64
CA ALA A 134 4.69 20.81 -4.66
C ALA A 134 4.45 21.52 -6.00
N GLN A 135 4.41 20.79 -7.12
CA GLN A 135 4.11 21.36 -8.45
C GLN A 135 2.68 21.90 -8.54
N TYR A 136 1.77 21.36 -7.73
CA TYR A 136 0.36 21.73 -7.69
C TYR A 136 0.05 22.77 -6.62
N ALA A 137 0.85 22.84 -5.54
CA ALA A 137 0.73 23.92 -4.56
C ALA A 137 1.08 25.30 -5.14
N SER A 138 1.94 25.35 -6.16
CA SER A 138 2.32 26.58 -6.88
C SER A 138 1.39 26.98 -8.02
N ALA A 139 0.50 26.08 -8.44
CA ALA A 139 -0.56 26.37 -9.40
C ALA A 139 -1.82 26.65 -8.57
N GLY A 140 -2.12 27.92 -8.31
CA GLY A 140 -3.34 28.32 -7.61
C GLY A 140 -4.59 27.64 -8.20
N PRO A 141 -5.69 27.54 -7.42
CA PRO A 141 -6.87 26.77 -7.81
C PRO A 141 -7.28 27.16 -9.24
N LEU A 142 -7.35 26.17 -10.13
CA LEU A 142 -7.87 26.35 -11.47
C LEU A 142 -9.33 26.82 -11.32
N GLU A 143 -9.56 28.11 -11.55
CA GLU A 143 -10.90 28.66 -11.73
C GLU A 143 -11.55 27.94 -12.92
N ASN A 144 -12.61 27.17 -12.65
CA ASN A 144 -13.63 26.80 -13.61
C ASN A 144 -14.99 26.96 -12.94
#